data_AF-A0ABD0VPS5-F1
#
_entry.id   AF-A0ABD0VPS5-F1
#
_cell.length_a   1.000
_cell.length_b   1.000
_cell.length_c   1.000
_cell.angle_alpha   90.00
_cell.angle_beta   90.00
_cell.angle_gamma   90.00
#
_symmetry.space_group_name_H-M   'P 1'
#
loop_
_entity.id
_entity.type
_entity.pdbx_description
1 polymer ?
#
loop_
_entity_poly.entity_id
_entity_poly.type
_entity_poly.pdbx_seq_one_letter_code
_entity_poly.pdbx_strand_id
1 'polypeptide(L)' 'MSRSGQPPDLKKYMDKKLQIKLNANRTVVGTLRGFDQFMNLVIDNTVDVSGNEKNDIGMVVIRGNSVVMIEALEPVSRSQ' A
#
# COMPACT_ATOMS: atom_id res chain seq x y z
N MET A 1 25.21 7.38 3.42
CA MET A 1 24.94 6.04 2.89
C MET A 1 23.44 5.78 2.99
N SER A 2 22.71 5.84 1.89
CA SER A 2 21.30 5.39 1.87
C SER A 2 21.30 3.89 2.20
N ARG A 3 20.48 3.47 3.17
CA ARG A 3 20.33 2.05 3.52
C ARG A 3 19.56 1.33 2.39
N SER A 4 20.20 1.12 1.25
CA SER A 4 19.67 0.45 0.06
C SER A 4 19.59 -1.06 0.28
N GLY A 5 18.76 -1.50 1.23
CA GLY A 5 18.62 -2.92 1.55
C GLY A 5 17.75 -3.24 2.77
N GLN A 6 17.34 -2.25 3.56
CA GLN A 6 16.33 -2.48 4.58
C GLN A 6 14.95 -2.45 3.92
N PRO A 7 14.13 -3.52 4.07
CA PRO A 7 12.73 -3.48 3.67
C PRO A 7 12.07 -2.26 4.31
N PRO A 8 11.17 -1.56 3.60
CA PRO A 8 10.43 -0.47 4.19
C PRO A 8 9.75 -0.96 5.48
N ASP A 9 9.88 -0.19 6.56
CA ASP A 9 9.14 -0.48 7.78
C ASP A 9 7.65 -0.17 7.53
N LEU A 10 6.93 -1.20 7.05
CA LEU A 10 5.50 -1.15 6.80
C LEU A 10 4.67 -1.24 8.09
N LYS A 11 5.30 -1.61 9.22
CA LYS A 11 4.60 -1.79 10.50
C LYS A 11 3.92 -0.51 10.97
N LYS A 12 4.57 0.64 10.77
CA LYS A 12 4.00 1.96 11.11
C LYS A 12 2.81 2.38 10.24
N TYR A 13 2.56 1.68 9.14
CA TYR A 13 1.44 1.93 8.23
C TYR A 13 0.27 0.96 8.45
N MET A 14 0.38 0.03 9.41
CA MET A 14 -0.72 -0.86 9.76
C MET A 14 -1.96 -0.06 10.18
N ASP A 15 -3.11 -0.53 9.73
CA ASP A 15 -4.42 0.08 9.94
C ASP A 15 -4.56 1.52 9.40
N LYS A 16 -3.59 1.96 8.58
CA LYS A 16 -3.65 3.26 7.89
C LYS A 16 -4.22 3.10 6.50
N LYS A 17 -4.94 4.14 6.06
CA LYS A 17 -5.35 4.28 4.67
C LYS A 17 -4.17 4.68 3.80
N LEU A 18 -3.90 3.86 2.79
CA LEU A 18 -2.80 4.01 1.85
C LEU A 18 -3.33 4.19 0.43
N GLN A 19 -2.64 5.02 -0.34
CA GLN A 19 -2.70 5.03 -1.79
C GLN A 19 -1.51 4.22 -2.31
N ILE A 20 -1.80 3.23 -3.14
CA ILE A 20 -0.81 2.29 -3.66
C ILE A 20 -0.84 2.39 -5.18
N LYS A 21 0.29 2.80 -5.77
CA LYS A 21 0.51 2.73 -7.20
C LYS A 21 1.11 1.38 -7.55
N LEU A 22 0.49 0.74 -8.54
CA LEU A 22 0.87 -0.56 -9.05
C LEU A 22 1.39 -0.43 -10.49
N ASN A 23 1.96 -1.51 -11.00
CA ASN A 23 2.31 -1.63 -12.41
C ASN A 23 1.08 -1.37 -13.32
N ALA A 24 1.36 -1.10 -14.60
CA ALA A 24 0.34 -0.82 -15.62
C ALA A 24 -0.57 0.39 -15.27
N ASN A 25 -0.01 1.42 -14.62
CA ASN A 25 -0.71 2.65 -14.22
C ASN A 25 -1.94 2.42 -13.34
N ARG A 26 -1.99 1.29 -12.63
CA ARG A 26 -3.09 1.01 -11.71
C ARG A 26 -2.85 1.71 -10.38
N THR A 27 -3.89 2.29 -9.80
CA THR A 27 -3.82 2.92 -8.49
C THR A 27 -4.99 2.43 -7.66
N VAL A 28 -4.71 1.98 -6.43
CA VAL A 28 -5.73 1.56 -5.48
C VAL A 28 -5.59 2.32 -4.17
N VAL A 29 -6.70 2.49 -3.47
CA VAL A 29 -6.72 3.10 -2.14
C VAL A 29 -7.44 2.16 -1.18
N GLY A 30 -6.86 1.89 -0.02
CA GLY A 30 -7.48 1.05 1.00
C GLY A 30 -6.67 1.02 2.29
N THR A 31 -7.07 0.18 3.24
CA THR A 31 -6.44 0.08 4.57
C THR A 31 -5.48 -1.09 4.64
N LEU A 32 -4.23 -0.87 5.06
CA LEU A 32 -3.26 -1.94 5.24
C LEU A 32 -3.63 -2.83 6.44
N ARG A 33 -3.85 -4.12 6.20
CA ARG A 33 -4.16 -5.14 7.22
C ARG A 33 -3.04 -6.13 7.48
N GLY A 34 -2.08 -6.22 6.57
CA GLY A 34 -0.97 -7.15 6.71
C GLY A 34 0.04 -7.00 5.60
N PHE A 35 1.26 -7.45 5.88
CA PHE A 35 2.33 -7.53 4.91
C PHE A 35 3.29 -8.66 5.25
N ASP A 36 4.13 -9.05 4.30
CA ASP A 36 5.23 -9.99 4.51
C ASP A 36 6.60 -9.42 4.09
N GLN A 37 7.65 -10.23 4.25
CA GLN A 37 9.02 -9.86 3.89
C GLN A 37 9.22 -9.58 2.39
N PHE A 38 8.33 -10.05 1.52
CA PHE A 38 8.37 -9.82 0.08
C PHE A 38 7.53 -8.61 -0.34
N MET A 39 7.02 -7.84 0.62
CA MET A 39 6.09 -6.72 0.43
C MET A 39 4.77 -7.12 -0.23
N ASN A 40 4.34 -8.39 -0.11
CA ASN A 40 2.95 -8.70 -0.43
C ASN A 40 2.06 -8.01 0.61
N LEU A 41 0.97 -7.38 0.17
CA LEU A 41 0.12 -6.55 1.02
C LEU A 41 -1.29 -7.12 1.06
N VAL A 42 -1.90 -7.09 2.25
CA VAL A 42 -3.34 -7.32 2.43
C VAL A 42 -3.99 -5.96 2.62
N ILE A 43 -4.85 -5.55 1.69
CA ILE A 43 -5.55 -4.27 1.72
C ILE A 43 -7.05 -4.51 1.84
N ASP A 44 -7.68 -3.85 2.81
CA ASP A 44 -9.11 -3.93 3.11
C ASP A 44 -9.83 -2.64 2.69
N ASN A 45 -11.14 -2.72 2.44
CA ASN A 45 -11.96 -1.62 1.91
C ASN A 45 -11.31 -0.92 0.70
N THR A 46 -10.83 -1.73 -0.24
CA THR A 46 -10.04 -1.24 -1.38
C THR A 46 -10.93 -0.66 -2.47
N VAL A 47 -10.52 0.48 -3.00
CA VAL A 47 -11.13 1.17 -4.13
C VAL A 47 -10.10 1.26 -5.25
N ASP A 48 -10.44 0.77 -6.44
CA ASP A 48 -9.66 1.03 -7.66
C ASP A 48 -9.93 2.46 -8.14
N VAL A 49 -8.86 3.23 -8.29
CA VAL A 49 -8.87 4.64 -8.73
C VAL A 49 -7.96 4.86 -9.95
N SER A 50 -7.71 3.80 -10.73
CA SER A 50 -6.83 3.84 -11.92
C SER A 50 -7.39 4.70 -13.08
N GLY A 51 -8.68 5.03 -13.05
CA GLY A 51 -9.35 5.83 -14.08
C GLY A 51 -10.25 6.91 -13.48
N ASN A 52 -11.28 7.31 -14.22
CA ASN A 52 -12.22 8.35 -13.77
C ASN A 52 -13.28 7.81 -12.79
N GLU A 53 -13.50 6.50 -12.79
CA GLU A 53 -14.47 5.84 -11.93
C GLU A 53 -13.79 5.22 -10.70
N LYS A 54 -14.49 5.28 -9.57
CA LYS A 54 -14.07 4.63 -8.32
C LYS A 54 -14.84 3.35 -8.17
N ASN A 55 -14.13 2.22 -8.16
CA ASN A 55 -14.74 0.91 -8.05
C ASN A 55 -14.33 0.25 -6.73
N ASP A 56 -15.30 -0.04 -5.87
CA ASP A 56 -15.08 -0.82 -4.65
C ASP A 56 -14.80 -2.28 -4.99
N ILE A 57 -13.65 -2.78 -4.56
CA ILE A 57 -13.18 -4.15 -4.80
C ILE A 57 -12.94 -4.95 -3.52
N GLY A 58 -13.25 -4.36 -2.36
CA GLY A 58 -13.24 -5.05 -1.06
C GLY A 58 -11.85 -5.40 -0.56
N MET A 59 -11.67 -6.63 -0.08
CA MET A 59 -10.38 -7.11 0.42
C MET A 59 -9.55 -7.69 -0.74
N VAL A 60 -8.32 -7.20 -0.89
CA VAL A 60 -7.40 -7.64 -1.95
C VAL A 60 -6.03 -8.01 -1.38
N VAL A 61 -5.36 -8.93 -2.07
CA VAL A 61 -3.94 -9.23 -1.86
C VAL A 61 -3.15 -8.68 -3.04
N ILE A 62 -2.16 -7.83 -2.75
CA ILE A 62 -1.28 -7.22 -3.75
C ILE A 62 0.07 -7.90 -3.68
N ARG A 63 0.57 -8.37 -4.83
CA ARG A 63 1.92 -8.93 -4.93
C ARG A 63 2.96 -7.82 -4.79
N GLY A 64 3.99 -8.01 -3.96
CA GLY A 64 5.00 -6.99 -3.68
C GLY A 64 5.76 -6.50 -4.92
N ASN A 65 6.07 -7.39 -5.87
CA ASN A 65 6.70 -7.04 -7.15
C ASN A 65 5.82 -6.15 -8.06
N SER A 66 4.53 -6.04 -7.77
CA SER A 66 3.61 -5.17 -8.50
C SER A 66 3.53 -3.77 -7.91
N VAL A 67 4.06 -3.54 -6.71
CA VAL A 67 4.02 -2.26 -6.01
C VAL A 67 5.10 -1.33 -6.55
N VAL A 68 4.69 -0.17 -7.05
CA VAL A 68 5.57 0.89 -7.53
C VAL A 68 5.80 1.94 -6.44
N MET A 69 4.73 2.31 -5.72
CA MET A 69 4.78 3.34 -4.68
C MET A 69 3.68 3.12 -3.64
N ILE A 70 3.97 3.46 -2.39
CA ILE A 70 3.02 3.50 -1.29
C ILE A 70 3.06 4.89 -0.67
N GLU A 71 1.88 5.49 -0.52
CA GLU A 71 1.69 6.80 0.08
C GLU A 71 0.65 6.70 1.20
N ALA A 72 0.95 7.25 2.38
CA ALA A 72 -0.01 7.31 3.47
C ALA A 72 -0.93 8.51 3.28
N LEU A 73 -2.25 8.27 3.31
CA LEU A 73 -3.26 9.32 3.27
C LEU A 73 -3.60 9.86 4.67
N GLU A 74 -3.01 9.25 5.70
CA GLU A 74 -3.19 9.59 7.10
C GLU A 74 -1.85 9.92 7.75
N PRO A 75 -1.85 10.72 8.84
CA PRO A 75 -0.65 10.95 9.63
C PRO A 75 -0.07 9.63 10.14
N VAL A 76 1.17 9.35 9.74
CA VAL A 76 1.96 8.26 10.27
C VAL A 76 2.83 8.83 11.38
N SER A 77 2.65 8.35 12.60
CA SER A 77 3.53 8.73 13.70
C SER A 77 4.96 8.40 13.30
N ARG A 78 5.86 9.39 13.34
CA ARG A 78 7.29 9.10 13.31
C ARG A 78 7.59 8.34 14.59
N SER A 79 7.74 7.02 14.49
CA SER A 79 8.38 6.24 15.54
C SER A 79 9.71 6.92 15.84
N GLN A 80 9.91 7.31 17.10
CA GLN A 80 11.18 7.83 17.62
C GLN A 80 12.32 6.83 17.36
#